data_AF-A0A2C9LG63-F1
#
_entry.id   AF-A0A2C9LG63-F1
#
_cell.length_a   1.000
_cell.length_b   1.000
_cell.length_c   1.000
_cell.angle_alpha   90.00
_cell.angle_beta   90.00
_cell.angle_gamma   90.00
#
_symmetry.space_group_name_H-M   'P 1'
#
loop_
_entity.id
_entity.type
_entity.pdbx_description
1 polymer ?
#
loop_
_entity_poly.entity_id
_entity_poly.type
_entity_poly.pdbx_seq_one_letter_code
_entity_poly.pdbx_strand_id
1 'polypeptide(L)'
;MSAINLALTKWPSGLLGREIDVIARHQLWDVGLEYKHGTGHGIGAYLSVHEGPGRISYMSKSKYEQPLKAYQYYSDEPGYYEDGQFGIRLETIVTVVPFAPKVSRLNDKFVKSMS
;
A
#
# COMPACT_ATOMS: atom_id res chain seq x y z
N MET A 1 12.91 -5.65 0.16
CA MET A 1 13.00 -4.69 -0.96
C MET A 1 11.69 -3.94 -1.01
N SER A 2 11.71 -2.61 -0.90
CA SER A 2 10.53 -1.73 -0.71
C SER A 2 9.23 -2.19 -1.38
N ALA A 3 9.08 -2.04 -2.71
CA ALA A 3 7.89 -2.44 -3.46
C ALA A 3 7.53 -3.92 -3.29
N ILE A 4 8.53 -4.81 -3.36
CA ILE A 4 8.32 -6.25 -3.20
C ILE A 4 7.74 -6.59 -1.81
N ASN A 5 8.19 -5.90 -0.77
CA ASN A 5 7.69 -6.11 0.58
C ASN A 5 6.21 -5.70 0.68
N LEU A 6 5.83 -4.55 0.12
CA LEU A 6 4.44 -4.09 0.13
C LEU A 6 3.54 -5.05 -0.65
N ALA A 7 3.93 -5.41 -1.88
CA ALA A 7 3.19 -6.33 -2.73
C ALA A 7 2.98 -7.73 -2.10
N LEU A 8 3.91 -8.18 -1.25
CA LEU A 8 3.84 -9.47 -0.57
C LEU A 8 3.22 -9.41 0.83
N THR A 9 2.84 -8.25 1.33
CA THR A 9 2.34 -8.12 2.70
C THR A 9 0.98 -8.82 2.85
N LYS A 10 0.74 -9.43 4.01
CA LYS A 10 -0.58 -9.92 4.43
C LYS A 10 -0.96 -9.19 5.70
N TRP A 11 -2.19 -8.72 5.78
CA TRP A 11 -2.68 -7.92 6.90
C TRP A 11 -4.13 -8.29 7.25
N PRO A 12 -4.60 -8.01 8.48
CA PRO A 12 -6.02 -8.15 8.84
C PRO A 12 -6.90 -7.18 8.04
N SER A 13 -8.12 -7.59 7.69
CA SER A 13 -9.06 -6.69 7.00
C SER A 13 -9.42 -5.47 7.87
N GLY A 14 -9.67 -4.33 7.22
CA GLY A 14 -10.11 -3.11 7.89
C GLY A 14 -9.00 -2.09 8.13
N LEU A 15 -7.74 -2.41 7.79
CA LEU A 15 -6.66 -1.44 7.84
C LEU A 15 -6.76 -0.38 6.73
N LEU A 16 -6.45 0.86 7.09
CA LEU A 16 -6.19 1.97 6.18
C LEU A 16 -4.81 1.80 5.54
N GLY A 17 -4.63 2.29 4.30
CA GLY A 17 -3.34 2.14 3.63
C GLY A 17 -2.19 2.88 4.31
N ARG A 18 -2.47 3.94 5.08
CA ARG A 18 -1.48 4.62 5.93
C ARG A 18 -0.80 3.69 6.97
N GLU A 19 -1.48 2.63 7.39
CA GLU A 19 -0.99 1.69 8.41
C GLU A 19 0.02 0.69 7.85
N ILE A 20 0.02 0.47 6.53
CA ILE A 20 0.95 -0.44 5.85
C ILE A 20 2.03 0.31 5.04
N ASP A 21 1.91 1.63 4.91
CA ASP A 21 2.83 2.48 4.13
C ASP A 21 4.29 2.38 4.59
N VAL A 22 4.51 2.18 5.90
CA VAL A 22 5.84 1.98 6.49
C VAL A 22 6.60 0.79 5.90
N ILE A 23 5.89 -0.22 5.39
CA ILE A 23 6.50 -1.44 4.86
C ILE A 23 7.34 -1.14 3.60
N ALA A 24 6.89 -0.18 2.78
CA ALA A 24 7.63 0.29 1.63
C ALA A 24 8.79 1.22 2.04
N ARG A 25 8.67 1.96 3.14
CA ARG A 25 9.69 2.93 3.57
C ARG A 25 10.83 2.33 4.36
N HIS A 26 10.59 1.21 5.04
CA HIS A 26 11.50 0.61 6.01
C HIS A 26 12.95 0.58 5.53
N GLN A 27 13.22 0.10 4.31
CA GLN A 27 14.60 -0.01 3.83
C GLN A 27 15.30 1.32 3.59
N LEU A 28 14.56 2.37 3.21
CA LEU A 28 15.13 3.71 3.09
C LEU A 28 15.39 4.29 4.48
N TRP A 29 14.45 4.10 5.41
CA TRP A 29 14.60 4.55 6.80
C TRP A 29 15.78 3.88 7.51
N ASP A 30 16.04 2.59 7.25
CA ASP A 30 17.19 1.86 7.79
C ASP A 30 18.54 2.52 7.46
N VAL A 31 18.60 3.27 6.35
CA VAL A 31 19.81 4.00 5.90
C VAL A 31 19.65 5.52 5.98
N GLY A 32 18.60 6.01 6.66
CA GLY A 32 18.36 7.44 6.88
C GLY A 32 17.83 8.22 5.67
N LEU A 33 17.25 7.53 4.68
CA LEU A 33 16.70 8.12 3.46
C LEU A 33 15.15 8.15 3.49
N GLU A 34 14.53 8.98 2.64
CA GLU A 34 13.08 9.16 2.57
C GLU A 34 12.62 9.64 1.18
N TYR A 35 11.36 9.39 0.81
CA TYR A 35 10.66 10.03 -0.31
C TYR A 35 9.45 10.85 0.15
N LYS A 36 9.30 12.03 -0.45
CA LYS A 36 8.36 13.08 -0.02
C LYS A 36 6.97 12.98 -0.67
N HIS A 37 6.54 11.78 -1.07
CA HIS A 37 5.21 11.50 -1.60
C HIS A 37 4.60 10.21 -0.99
N GLY A 38 3.31 9.98 -1.20
CA GLY A 38 2.66 8.73 -0.78
C GLY A 38 3.23 7.53 -1.52
N THR A 39 3.17 6.34 -0.92
CA THR A 39 3.61 5.11 -1.60
C THR A 39 2.63 4.63 -2.65
N GLY A 40 1.35 5.04 -2.55
CA GLY A 40 0.38 4.68 -3.56
C GLY A 40 -0.96 5.37 -3.42
N HIS A 41 -1.76 5.32 -4.49
CA HIS A 41 -3.11 5.85 -4.59
C HIS A 41 -4.03 4.85 -5.31
N GLY A 42 -5.35 4.97 -5.12
CA GLY A 42 -6.31 4.15 -5.85
C GLY A 42 -6.30 4.46 -7.35
N ILE A 43 -6.67 3.46 -8.16
CA ILE A 43 -6.80 3.55 -9.62
C ILE A 43 -8.25 3.26 -10.02
N GLY A 44 -8.87 4.19 -10.75
CA GLY A 44 -10.20 4.00 -11.32
C GLY A 44 -10.19 3.22 -12.62
N ALA A 45 -11.18 2.34 -12.82
CA ALA A 45 -11.32 1.57 -14.06
C ALA A 45 -11.87 2.46 -15.20
N TYR A 46 -11.00 2.83 -16.15
CA TYR A 46 -11.31 3.82 -17.21
C TYR A 46 -11.75 5.19 -16.65
N LEU A 47 -11.28 5.53 -15.45
CA LEU A 47 -11.58 6.76 -14.72
C LEU A 47 -10.28 7.45 -14.29
N SER A 48 -10.27 8.09 -13.12
CA SER A 48 -9.11 8.84 -12.63
C SER A 48 -7.96 7.89 -12.32
N VAL A 49 -6.75 8.26 -12.79
CA VAL A 49 -5.52 7.59 -12.36
C VAL A 49 -5.25 7.81 -10.88
N HIS A 50 -5.72 8.91 -10.29
CA HIS A 50 -5.67 9.18 -8.86
C HIS A 50 -7.09 9.11 -8.30
N GLU A 51 -7.51 7.95 -7.81
CA GLU A 51 -8.86 7.71 -7.29
C GLU A 51 -8.83 7.48 -5.78
N GLY A 52 -9.62 8.25 -5.05
CA GLY A 52 -9.88 8.02 -3.62
C GLY A 52 -11.06 7.06 -3.40
N PRO A 53 -11.46 6.79 -2.16
CA PRO A 53 -10.90 7.31 -0.92
C PRO A 53 -9.72 6.50 -0.36
N GLY A 54 -9.39 5.34 -0.94
CA GLY A 54 -8.25 4.52 -0.50
C GLY A 54 -6.91 5.12 -0.96
N ARG A 55 -5.90 5.09 -0.09
CA ARG A 55 -4.55 5.59 -0.36
C ARG A 55 -3.53 4.87 0.52
N ILE A 56 -2.33 4.64 0.01
CA ILE A 56 -1.19 4.11 0.76
C ILE A 56 -0.24 5.27 1.02
N SER A 57 -0.42 5.94 2.16
CA SER A 57 0.39 7.11 2.52
C SER A 57 0.26 7.43 4.00
N TYR A 58 1.35 7.35 4.76
CA TYR A 58 1.38 7.81 6.16
C TYR A 58 1.17 9.33 6.28
N MET A 59 1.42 10.08 5.20
CA MET A 59 1.23 11.53 5.13
C MET A 59 -0.21 11.95 4.84
N SER A 60 -1.11 11.00 4.58
CA SER A 60 -2.50 11.32 4.30
C SER A 60 -3.18 11.98 5.50
N LYS A 61 -3.81 13.13 5.27
CA LYS A 61 -4.59 13.89 6.25
C LYS A 61 -6.09 13.79 6.02
N SER A 62 -6.53 12.92 5.10
CA SER A 62 -7.94 12.79 4.77
C SER A 62 -8.70 12.14 5.92
N LYS A 63 -9.71 12.84 6.44
CA LYS A 63 -10.66 12.27 7.42
C LYS A 63 -11.66 11.28 6.80
N TYR A 64 -11.69 11.19 5.47
CA TYR A 64 -12.61 10.35 4.72
C TYR A 64 -11.94 9.10 4.15
N GLU A 65 -10.67 8.87 4.50
CA GLU A 65 -9.90 7.71 4.05
C GLU A 65 -10.62 6.41 4.45
N GLN A 66 -10.68 5.47 3.53
CA GLN A 66 -11.36 4.18 3.73
C GLN A 66 -10.34 3.05 3.79
N PRO A 67 -10.66 1.96 4.52
CA PRO A 67 -9.84 0.76 4.52
C PRO A 67 -9.60 0.21 3.12
N LEU A 68 -8.45 -0.44 2.92
CA LEU A 68 -8.16 -1.16 1.68
C LEU A 68 -9.12 -2.37 1.58
N LYS A 69 -9.87 -2.48 0.48
CA LYS A 69 -10.84 -3.55 0.26
C LYS A 69 -10.41 -4.45 -0.89
N ALA A 70 -10.84 -5.72 -0.80
CA ALA A 70 -10.60 -6.70 -1.85
C ALA A 70 -11.03 -6.19 -3.23
N TYR A 71 -10.24 -6.53 -4.25
CA TYR A 71 -10.43 -6.20 -5.67
C TYR A 71 -10.30 -4.71 -6.03
N GLN A 72 -9.90 -3.86 -5.08
CA GLN A 72 -9.47 -2.50 -5.39
C GLN A 72 -8.04 -2.50 -5.94
N TYR A 73 -7.75 -1.57 -6.84
CA TYR A 73 -6.45 -1.40 -7.48
C TYR A 73 -5.75 -0.17 -6.92
N TYR A 74 -4.44 -0.30 -6.69
CA TYR A 74 -3.59 0.77 -6.18
C TYR A 74 -2.25 0.81 -6.92
N SER A 75 -1.62 1.98 -7.01
CA SER A 75 -0.18 2.05 -7.27
C SER A 75 0.62 1.54 -6.05
N ASP A 76 1.75 0.92 -6.31
CA ASP A 76 2.87 0.68 -5.39
C ASP A 76 4.09 1.33 -6.03
N GLU A 77 4.43 2.53 -5.57
CA GLU A 77 5.35 3.46 -6.23
C GLU A 77 6.45 4.07 -5.33
N PRO A 78 7.15 3.30 -4.48
CA PRO A 78 8.24 3.85 -3.68
C PRO A 78 9.35 4.42 -4.56
N GLY A 79 10.01 5.47 -4.06
CA GLY A 79 11.09 6.13 -4.77
C GLY A 79 12.17 6.67 -3.85
N TYR A 80 13.22 7.20 -4.45
CA TYR A 80 14.26 7.98 -3.81
C TYR A 80 14.77 9.03 -4.79
N TYR A 81 15.06 10.23 -4.28
CA TYR A 81 15.51 11.35 -5.09
C TYR A 81 16.69 12.02 -4.38
N GLU A 82 17.82 12.06 -5.07
CA GLU A 82 19.02 12.78 -4.65
C GLU A 82 19.07 14.10 -5.40
N ASP A 83 18.94 15.21 -4.66
CA ASP A 83 18.81 16.54 -5.25
C ASP A 83 20.03 16.89 -6.11
N GLY A 84 19.76 17.29 -7.36
CA GLY A 84 20.81 17.65 -8.32
C GLY A 84 21.61 16.47 -8.90
N GLN A 85 21.24 15.22 -8.59
CA GLN A 85 21.94 14.03 -9.07
C GLN A 85 21.02 13.10 -9.87
N PHE A 86 20.17 12.34 -9.19
CA PHE A 86 19.32 11.32 -9.82
C PHE A 86 18.04 11.06 -9.02
N GLY A 87 17.09 10.38 -9.65
CA GLY A 87 15.90 9.89 -9.00
C GLY A 87 15.55 8.49 -9.50
N ILE A 88 14.98 7.68 -8.62
CA ILE A 88 14.51 6.33 -8.90
C ILE A 88 13.09 6.22 -8.35
N ARG A 89 12.16 5.71 -9.15
CA ARG A 89 10.84 5.27 -8.70
C ARG A 89 10.49 3.97 -9.41
N LEU A 90 10.01 2.99 -8.65
CA LEU A 90 9.50 1.73 -9.18
C LEU A 90 8.01 1.70 -8.92
N GLU A 91 7.21 1.80 -9.97
CA GLU A 91 5.75 1.88 -9.89
C GLU A 91 5.11 0.66 -10.53
N THR A 92 4.22 0.00 -9.80
CA THR A 92 3.44 -1.15 -10.28
C THR A 92 2.00 -1.03 -9.80
N ILE A 93 1.04 -1.39 -10.66
CA ILE A 93 -0.35 -1.48 -10.25
C ILE A 93 -0.59 -2.84 -9.60
N VAL A 94 -1.10 -2.83 -8.37
CA VAL A 94 -1.39 -4.02 -7.56
C VAL A 94 -2.86 -4.07 -7.20
N THR A 95 -3.36 -5.26 -6.87
CA THR A 95 -4.73 -5.46 -6.41
C THR A 95 -4.76 -6.14 -5.05
N VAL A 96 -5.70 -5.73 -4.21
CA VAL A 96 -5.92 -6.36 -2.91
C VAL A 96 -6.65 -7.68 -3.12
N VAL A 97 -6.05 -8.78 -2.67
CA VAL A 97 -6.63 -10.12 -2.78
C VAL A 97 -7.01 -10.69 -1.41
N PRO A 98 -8.16 -11.37 -1.26
CA PRO A 98 -8.46 -12.13 -0.06
C PRO A 98 -7.38 -13.19 0.22
N PHE A 99 -7.10 -13.44 1.50
CA PHE A 99 -6.12 -14.44 1.92
C PHE A 99 -6.69 -15.32 3.04
N ALA A 100 -6.73 -16.62 2.81
CA ALA A 100 -7.11 -17.61 3.81
C ALA A 100 -5.87 -18.02 4.65
N PRO A 101 -5.85 -17.73 5.97
CA PRO A 101 -4.70 -18.08 6.80
C PRO A 101 -4.63 -19.59 7.05
N LYS A 102 -3.41 -20.13 7.15
CA LYS A 102 -3.16 -21.56 7.41
C LYS A 102 -3.60 -22.04 8.80
N VAL A 103 -3.72 -21.12 9.75
CA VAL A 103 -4.10 -21.42 11.14
C VAL A 103 -5.43 -20.73 11.44
N SER A 104 -6.45 -21.52 11.79
CA SER A 104 -7.84 -21.06 11.98
C SER A 104 -8.13 -20.43 13.36
N ARG A 105 -7.18 -20.49 14.31
CA ARG A 105 -7.44 -20.23 15.73
C ARG A 105 -7.28 -18.77 16.19
N LEU A 106 -6.97 -17.84 15.30
CA LEU A 106 -6.77 -16.43 15.67
C LEU A 106 -7.69 -15.51 14.87
N ASN A 107 -8.96 -15.48 15.28
CA ASN A 107 -9.99 -14.48 14.92
C ASN A 107 -10.41 -14.43 13.43
N ASP A 108 -11.71 -14.30 13.19
CA ASP A 108 -12.35 -14.16 11.86
C ASP A 108 -11.96 -12.87 11.07
N LYS A 109 -10.78 -12.28 11.33
CA LYS A 109 -10.33 -10.98 10.77
C LYS A 109 -9.45 -11.10 9.52
N PHE A 110 -9.07 -12.30 9.11
CA PHE A 110 -8.52 -12.54 7.78
C PHE A 110 -9.67 -12.96 6.88
N VAL A 111 -9.93 -12.20 5.80
CA VAL A 111 -11.08 -12.39 4.92
C VAL A 111 -11.14 -13.84 4.45
N LYS A 112 -12.12 -14.60 4.94
CA LYS A 112 -12.43 -15.94 4.42
C LYS A 112 -12.80 -15.79 2.94
N SER A 113 -12.17 -16.59 2.08
CA SER A 113 -12.67 -16.80 0.72
C SER A 113 -14.12 -17.30 0.81
N MET A 114 -15.05 -16.66 0.10
CA MET A 114 -16.42 -17.16 0.01
C MET A 114 -16.39 -18.58 -0.55
N SER A 115 -16.88 -19.53 0.24
CA SER A 115 -17.39 -20.83 -0.23
C SER A 115 -18.70 -20.62 -0.97
#